data_AF-A0AAZ3PRD4-F1
#
_entry.id   AF-A0AAZ3PRD4-F1
#
_cell.length_a   1.000
_cell.length_b   1.000
_cell.length_c   1.000
_cell.angle_alpha   90.00
_cell.angle_beta   90.00
_cell.angle_gamma   90.00
#
_symmetry.space_group_name_H-M   'P 1'
#
loop_
_entity.id
_entity.type
_entity.pdbx_description
1 polymer ?
#
loop_
_entity_poly.entity_id
_entity_poly.type
_entity_poly.pdbx_seq_one_letter_code
_entity_poly.pdbx_strand_id
1 'polypeptide(L)'
;MDFTEEEEMETSDKEQAWGREDLITLLHGIKENIPKGDMSIYTKGERTLEWDKVAFGPYSPQMCHQKWKELSKKMRKVRSLAELVTEAEVAFENPFQGQNWKIHPDFPKRPTPSNSIFSKENFKKFEKQFPEMTPPELFKLMNEKYSELPEHKKAKYIAKFQKEKEMYEKRMRKLRKEYSGGKKVQRDCLKNIKGPLTPHGLWYRHERREFLLANPGARRDCIRQSIVQKMRWSKLPDEEKLKWINRSLEQPTPYEEEDMEEHPENKGSRKAKHKPLLRKSERLLKDLADGKPDKPPSKGYNLFCKEQKANIQGEGLPNTQYLVICSQRWKKMTKSQKEAYQRRCDELKKEYEVNMNQFLCTVTDKERILLENRKSMQTSTLAAQKGTKNKFQGEPKKPPERGHAVFYSEKMAELRAKSSHLSFRTCMTMVSPLWKKLAQKEKEHYQRIAQERAREYQVELRSWFNTLSTKEQAKYSDQNPNKLKILDNPEQRWMAKKGRTSVS
;
A
#
# COMPACT_ATOMS: atom_id res chain seq x y z
N MET A 1 -0.40 -63.78 20.35
CA MET A 1 -1.38 -63.23 21.30
C MET A 1 -1.78 -61.90 20.68
N ASP A 2 -2.68 -61.87 19.70
CA ASP A 2 -4.07 -62.37 19.77
C ASP A 2 -4.74 -61.85 21.06
N PHE A 3 -5.86 -61.17 21.08
CA PHE A 3 -6.87 -60.71 20.12
C PHE A 3 -7.88 -59.94 21.02
N THR A 4 -8.53 -58.88 20.51
CA THR A 4 -9.86 -58.34 20.97
C THR A 4 -9.95 -57.84 22.45
N GLU A 5 -10.74 -56.85 22.86
CA GLU A 5 -12.05 -56.33 22.48
C GLU A 5 -12.10 -54.83 22.81
N GLU A 6 -12.41 -53.96 21.85
CA GLU A 6 -13.17 -52.73 22.09
C GLU A 6 -14.04 -52.54 20.84
N GLU A 7 -15.15 -53.26 20.82
CA GLU A 7 -16.24 -53.07 19.87
C GLU A 7 -17.33 -52.19 20.51
N GLU A 8 -17.83 -51.28 19.68
CA GLU A 8 -19.18 -50.71 19.70
C GLU A 8 -19.52 -49.59 20.69
N MET A 9 -19.27 -48.35 20.24
CA MET A 9 -20.37 -47.39 20.14
C MET A 9 -20.18 -46.50 18.89
N GLU A 10 -20.21 -47.12 17.70
CA GLU A 10 -20.49 -46.43 16.44
C GLU A 10 -21.98 -46.05 16.42
N THR A 11 -22.33 -44.91 17.03
CA THR A 11 -23.59 -44.24 16.69
C THR A 11 -23.44 -43.61 15.31
N SER A 12 -23.89 -44.35 14.30
CA SER A 12 -24.52 -43.88 13.07
C SER A 12 -24.67 -42.35 12.97
N ASP A 13 -23.70 -41.68 12.33
CA ASP A 13 -23.94 -40.44 11.61
C ASP A 13 -23.42 -40.63 10.19
N LYS A 14 -24.30 -41.19 9.34
CA LYS A 14 -24.13 -41.10 7.89
C LYS A 14 -23.97 -39.62 7.57
N GLU A 15 -22.82 -39.19 7.05
CA GLU A 15 -22.64 -37.82 6.56
C GLU A 15 -23.77 -37.50 5.56
N GLN A 16 -24.83 -36.83 6.03
CA GLN A 16 -25.93 -36.40 5.20
C GLN A 16 -25.36 -35.39 4.20
N ALA A 17 -25.20 -35.80 2.95
CA ALA A 17 -24.57 -35.00 1.92
C ALA A 17 -25.39 -33.74 1.65
N TRP A 18 -24.86 -32.57 2.04
CA TRP A 18 -25.47 -31.26 1.78
C TRP A 18 -25.58 -31.01 0.26
N GLY A 19 -26.81 -30.85 -0.24
CA GLY A 19 -27.09 -30.49 -1.62
C GLY A 19 -26.85 -29.00 -1.90
N ARG A 20 -26.89 -28.62 -3.19
CA ARG A 20 -26.79 -27.21 -3.61
C ARG A 20 -27.93 -26.37 -3.03
N GLU A 21 -29.14 -26.92 -3.01
CA GLU A 21 -30.34 -26.25 -2.51
C GLU A 21 -30.27 -26.03 -1.00
N ASP A 22 -29.84 -27.04 -0.22
CA ASP A 22 -29.62 -26.90 1.22
C ASP A 22 -28.62 -25.78 1.55
N LEU A 23 -27.55 -25.66 0.76
CA LEU A 23 -26.55 -24.61 0.94
C LEU A 23 -27.10 -23.22 0.62
N ILE A 24 -27.99 -23.09 -0.36
CA ILE A 24 -28.67 -21.83 -0.67
C ILE A 24 -29.63 -21.46 0.47
N THR A 25 -30.41 -22.42 0.96
CA THR A 25 -31.34 -22.23 2.09
C THR A 25 -30.61 -21.81 3.36
N LEU A 26 -29.45 -22.43 3.65
CA LEU A 26 -28.57 -22.02 4.75
C LEU A 26 -28.14 -20.55 4.62
N LEU A 27 -27.69 -20.13 3.44
CA LEU A 27 -27.23 -18.76 3.22
C LEU A 27 -28.35 -17.74 3.35
N HIS A 28 -29.54 -18.08 2.83
CA HIS A 28 -30.72 -17.24 2.96
C HIS A 28 -31.13 -17.08 4.43
N GLY A 29 -31.19 -18.18 5.19
CA GLY A 29 -31.48 -18.16 6.62
C GLY A 29 -30.46 -17.33 7.41
N ILE A 30 -29.17 -17.43 7.09
CA ILE A 30 -28.15 -16.56 7.71
C ILE A 30 -28.42 -15.09 7.36
N LYS A 31 -28.71 -14.78 6.09
CA LYS A 31 -28.92 -13.40 5.61
C LYS A 31 -30.11 -12.72 6.27
N GLU A 32 -31.23 -13.43 6.44
CA GLU A 32 -32.44 -12.91 7.08
C GLU A 32 -32.25 -12.63 8.57
N ASN A 33 -31.37 -13.40 9.24
CA ASN A 33 -31.10 -13.28 10.66
C ASN A 33 -29.94 -12.31 10.98
N ILE A 34 -29.33 -11.65 9.99
CA ILE A 34 -28.33 -10.60 10.24
C ILE A 34 -29.02 -9.25 10.49
N PRO A 35 -28.68 -8.51 11.57
CA PRO A 35 -29.20 -7.18 11.80
C PRO A 35 -28.96 -6.24 10.61
N LYS A 36 -30.01 -5.56 10.13
CA LYS A 36 -29.92 -4.63 8.99
C LYS A 36 -28.89 -3.54 9.29
N GLY A 37 -27.90 -3.38 8.41
CA GLY A 37 -26.84 -2.38 8.54
C GLY A 37 -25.63 -2.79 9.40
N ASP A 38 -25.54 -4.06 9.82
CA ASP A 38 -24.36 -4.54 10.55
C ASP A 38 -23.09 -4.55 9.66
N MET A 39 -22.18 -3.63 9.95
CA MET A 39 -20.86 -3.52 9.32
C MET A 39 -19.75 -4.13 10.18
N SER A 40 -20.10 -4.86 11.24
CA SER A 40 -19.15 -5.53 12.10
C SER A 40 -18.32 -6.56 11.33
N ILE A 41 -17.11 -6.83 11.80
CA ILE A 41 -16.28 -7.89 11.24
C ILE A 41 -17.02 -9.23 11.34
N TYR A 42 -16.92 -10.07 10.30
CA TYR A 42 -17.76 -11.27 10.21
C TYR A 42 -17.68 -12.21 11.43
N THR A 43 -16.54 -12.28 12.12
CA THR A 43 -16.37 -13.11 13.32
C THR A 43 -17.20 -12.62 14.51
N LYS A 44 -17.52 -11.32 14.57
CA LYS A 44 -18.42 -10.76 15.58
C LYS A 44 -19.86 -11.09 15.21
N GLY A 45 -20.25 -10.83 13.96
CA GLY A 45 -21.59 -11.17 13.45
C GLY A 45 -21.91 -12.67 13.57
N GLU A 46 -20.95 -13.55 13.31
CA GLU A 46 -21.11 -15.01 13.42
C GLU A 46 -21.42 -15.49 14.84
N ARG A 47 -20.86 -14.81 15.86
CA ARG A 47 -21.09 -15.13 17.28
C ARG A 47 -22.42 -14.60 17.80
N THR A 48 -22.90 -13.50 17.23
CA THR A 48 -24.15 -12.86 17.64
C THR A 48 -25.36 -13.36 16.84
N LEU A 49 -25.15 -14.23 15.85
CA LEU A 49 -26.21 -14.80 15.03
C LEU A 49 -26.97 -15.87 15.83
N GLU A 50 -28.30 -15.79 15.80
CA GLU A 50 -29.19 -16.78 16.42
C GLU A 50 -29.34 -18.00 15.50
N TRP A 51 -28.46 -18.99 15.67
CA TRP A 51 -28.42 -20.19 14.82
C TRP A 51 -29.69 -21.05 14.90
N ASP A 52 -30.47 -20.93 15.98
CA ASP A 52 -31.76 -21.60 16.13
C ASP A 52 -32.77 -21.15 15.06
N LYS A 53 -32.69 -19.89 14.64
CA LYS A 53 -33.53 -19.34 13.55
C LYS A 53 -32.98 -19.62 12.15
N VAL A 54 -31.75 -20.11 12.06
CA VAL A 54 -31.06 -20.47 10.82
C VAL A 54 -31.19 -21.96 10.51
N ALA A 55 -31.48 -22.78 11.52
CA ALA A 55 -31.73 -24.21 11.36
C ALA A 55 -32.95 -24.46 10.47
N PHE A 56 -32.89 -25.49 9.62
CA PHE A 56 -33.97 -25.84 8.70
C PHE A 56 -33.96 -27.33 8.36
N GLY A 57 -35.14 -27.88 8.06
CA GLY A 57 -35.28 -29.27 7.63
C GLY A 57 -34.66 -30.27 8.63
N PRO A 58 -33.82 -31.22 8.18
CA PRO A 58 -33.15 -32.17 9.06
C PRO A 58 -31.88 -31.60 9.73
N TYR A 59 -31.51 -30.34 9.49
CA TYR A 59 -30.25 -29.77 9.94
C TYR A 59 -30.42 -28.98 11.24
N SER A 60 -29.70 -29.39 12.28
CA SER A 60 -29.67 -28.71 13.56
C SER A 60 -28.92 -27.37 13.50
N PRO A 61 -29.14 -26.47 14.49
CA PRO A 61 -28.39 -25.21 14.59
C PRO A 61 -26.87 -25.40 14.58
N GLN A 62 -26.38 -26.46 15.24
CA GLN A 62 -24.97 -26.82 15.30
C GLN A 62 -24.44 -27.26 13.93
N MET A 63 -25.22 -28.05 13.18
CA MET A 63 -24.88 -28.47 11.83
C MET A 63 -24.80 -27.28 10.86
N CYS A 64 -25.77 -26.36 10.91
CA CYS A 64 -25.78 -25.12 10.12
C CYS A 64 -24.55 -24.25 10.41
N HIS A 65 -24.22 -24.06 11.70
CA HIS A 65 -23.05 -23.30 12.13
C HIS A 65 -21.74 -23.94 11.67
N GLN A 66 -21.59 -25.26 11.84
CA GLN A 66 -20.42 -26.00 11.38
C GLN A 66 -20.25 -25.89 9.86
N LYS A 67 -21.35 -25.98 9.11
CA LYS A 67 -21.32 -25.87 7.65
C LYS A 67 -20.90 -24.48 7.19
N TRP A 68 -21.44 -23.43 7.81
CA TRP A 68 -21.00 -22.05 7.54
C TRP A 68 -19.51 -21.86 7.83
N LYS A 69 -19.01 -22.42 8.94
CA LYS A 69 -17.59 -22.35 9.33
C LYS A 69 -16.68 -23.04 8.32
N GLU A 70 -17.13 -24.12 7.68
CA GLU A 70 -16.40 -24.78 6.58
C GLU A 70 -16.36 -23.93 5.31
N LEU A 71 -17.48 -23.30 4.95
CA LEU A 71 -17.58 -22.43 3.77
C LEU A 71 -16.72 -21.18 3.96
N SER A 72 -16.84 -20.50 5.11
CA SER A 72 -16.15 -19.25 5.42
C SER A 72 -14.62 -19.42 5.48
N LYS A 73 -14.11 -20.60 5.84
CA LYS A 73 -12.67 -20.94 5.76
C LYS A 73 -12.11 -20.86 4.33
N LYS A 74 -12.92 -21.17 3.32
CA LYS A 74 -12.54 -21.16 1.90
C LYS A 74 -12.74 -19.79 1.24
N MET A 75 -13.34 -18.84 1.96
CA MET A 75 -13.64 -17.48 1.52
C MET A 75 -12.62 -16.46 2.05
N ARG A 76 -12.62 -15.24 1.48
CA ARG A 76 -11.74 -14.15 1.93
C ARG A 76 -12.31 -13.42 3.16
N LYS A 77 -11.57 -13.47 4.27
CA LYS A 77 -11.97 -13.02 5.62
C LYS A 77 -11.90 -11.49 5.87
N VAL A 78 -12.23 -10.64 4.89
CA VAL A 78 -11.93 -9.17 4.96
C VAL A 78 -13.20 -8.30 4.93
N ARG A 79 -14.34 -8.81 5.38
CA ARG A 79 -15.65 -8.15 5.21
C ARG A 79 -16.62 -8.43 6.36
N SER A 80 -17.79 -7.78 6.35
CA SER A 80 -18.89 -8.09 7.27
C SER A 80 -19.53 -9.44 6.96
N LEU A 81 -20.30 -9.98 7.91
CA LEU A 81 -20.99 -11.25 7.71
C LEU A 81 -21.98 -11.18 6.54
N ALA A 82 -22.75 -10.09 6.43
CA ALA A 82 -23.71 -9.88 5.33
C ALA A 82 -23.04 -9.87 3.95
N GLU A 83 -21.90 -9.20 3.84
CA GLU A 83 -21.12 -9.16 2.60
C GLU A 83 -20.55 -10.54 2.24
N LEU A 84 -20.11 -11.32 3.24
CA LEU A 84 -19.64 -12.69 3.01
C LEU A 84 -20.76 -13.60 2.53
N VAL A 85 -21.92 -13.55 3.17
CA VAL A 85 -23.09 -14.36 2.80
C VAL A 85 -23.54 -14.02 1.39
N THR A 86 -23.63 -12.72 1.05
CA THR A 86 -23.97 -12.28 -0.31
C THR A 86 -22.94 -12.76 -1.34
N GLU A 87 -21.64 -12.72 -1.02
CA GLU A 87 -20.62 -13.27 -1.91
C GLU A 87 -20.67 -14.80 -2.04
N ALA A 88 -21.15 -15.48 -1.02
CA ALA A 88 -21.40 -16.92 -1.08
C ALA A 88 -22.59 -17.21 -1.99
N GLU A 89 -23.74 -16.54 -1.81
CA GLU A 89 -24.93 -16.67 -2.65
C GLU A 89 -24.58 -16.50 -4.13
N VAL A 90 -23.88 -15.42 -4.50
CA VAL A 90 -23.42 -15.18 -5.88
C VAL A 90 -22.54 -16.31 -6.41
N ALA A 91 -21.70 -16.91 -5.55
CA ALA A 91 -20.85 -18.02 -5.95
C ALA A 91 -21.64 -19.32 -6.17
N PHE A 92 -22.74 -19.56 -5.43
CA PHE A 92 -23.65 -20.72 -5.57
C PHE A 92 -24.67 -20.57 -6.70
N GLU A 93 -25.08 -19.34 -7.01
CA GLU A 93 -25.89 -19.03 -8.19
C GLU A 93 -25.07 -19.19 -9.47
N ASN A 94 -23.84 -18.69 -9.47
CA ASN A 94 -22.94 -18.83 -10.61
C ASN A 94 -21.47 -18.87 -10.16
N PRO A 95 -20.79 -20.04 -10.27
CA PRO A 95 -19.41 -20.17 -9.82
C PRO A 95 -18.42 -19.29 -10.61
N PHE A 96 -18.84 -18.70 -11.74
CA PHE A 96 -18.02 -17.81 -12.56
C PHE A 96 -18.21 -16.31 -12.25
N GLN A 97 -19.15 -15.91 -11.39
CA GLN A 97 -19.46 -14.49 -11.11
C GLN A 97 -18.76 -13.90 -9.88
N GLY A 98 -18.04 -14.71 -9.11
CA GLY A 98 -17.36 -14.30 -7.88
C GLY A 98 -15.91 -14.74 -7.76
N GLN A 99 -15.22 -14.26 -6.72
CA GLN A 99 -13.85 -14.70 -6.40
C GLN A 99 -13.82 -15.95 -5.50
N ASN A 100 -14.99 -16.40 -5.02
CA ASN A 100 -15.16 -17.50 -4.09
C ASN A 100 -15.60 -18.81 -4.78
N TRP A 101 -15.32 -18.99 -6.08
CA TRP A 101 -15.64 -20.20 -6.87
C TRP A 101 -15.25 -21.54 -6.20
N LYS A 102 -14.30 -21.52 -5.26
CA LYS A 102 -13.84 -22.70 -4.49
C LYS A 102 -14.88 -23.27 -3.52
N ILE A 103 -15.94 -22.52 -3.19
CA ILE A 103 -17.00 -22.98 -2.29
C ILE A 103 -18.12 -23.72 -3.02
N HIS A 104 -18.19 -23.61 -4.34
CA HIS A 104 -19.24 -24.23 -5.13
C HIS A 104 -19.04 -25.76 -5.22
N PRO A 105 -20.04 -26.59 -4.86
CA PRO A 105 -19.92 -28.05 -4.80
C PRO A 105 -19.56 -28.68 -6.14
N ASP A 106 -20.20 -28.21 -7.21
CA ASP A 106 -19.98 -28.77 -8.56
C ASP A 106 -18.71 -28.25 -9.25
N PHE A 107 -17.96 -27.34 -8.61
CA PHE A 107 -16.77 -26.79 -9.22
C PHE A 107 -15.61 -27.79 -9.13
N PRO A 108 -15.10 -28.31 -10.27
CA PRO A 108 -14.08 -29.35 -10.24
C PRO A 108 -12.79 -28.86 -9.56
N LYS A 109 -12.19 -29.73 -8.71
CA LYS A 109 -10.84 -29.50 -8.18
C LYS A 109 -9.83 -29.59 -9.31
N ARG A 110 -8.77 -28.77 -9.25
CA ARG A 110 -7.71 -28.77 -10.25
C ARG A 110 -6.96 -30.11 -10.23
N PRO A 111 -6.54 -30.64 -11.39
CA PRO A 111 -5.75 -31.88 -11.46
C PRO A 111 -4.46 -31.76 -10.65
N THR A 112 -4.09 -32.83 -9.94
CA THR A 112 -2.88 -32.84 -9.11
C THR A 112 -1.66 -33.06 -10.00
N PRO A 113 -0.66 -32.15 -10.04
CA PRO A 113 0.52 -32.32 -10.88
C PRO A 113 1.28 -33.63 -10.58
N SER A 114 1.95 -34.19 -11.60
CA SER A 114 2.63 -35.50 -11.55
C SER A 114 3.57 -35.67 -10.35
N ASN A 115 4.41 -34.67 -10.06
CA ASN A 115 5.32 -34.68 -8.89
C ASN A 115 4.58 -34.70 -7.54
N SER A 116 3.42 -34.05 -7.48
CA SER A 116 2.57 -33.98 -6.29
C SER A 116 1.80 -35.29 -6.06
N ILE A 117 1.48 -36.03 -7.13
CA ILE A 117 0.93 -37.39 -7.04
C ILE A 117 1.99 -38.32 -6.44
N PHE A 118 3.22 -38.30 -6.97
CA PHE A 118 4.35 -39.04 -6.42
C PHE A 118 4.58 -38.70 -4.94
N SER A 119 4.59 -37.40 -4.62
CA SER A 119 4.77 -36.91 -3.25
C SER A 119 3.71 -37.48 -2.31
N LYS A 120 2.42 -37.43 -2.67
CA LYS A 120 1.33 -37.97 -1.82
C LYS A 120 1.43 -39.48 -1.60
N GLU A 121 1.78 -40.23 -2.65
CA GLU A 121 1.86 -41.71 -2.57
C GLU A 121 3.08 -42.18 -1.78
N ASN A 122 4.16 -41.39 -1.73
CA ASN A 122 5.39 -41.76 -1.05
C ASN A 122 5.63 -41.01 0.27
N PHE A 123 4.83 -39.98 0.60
CA PHE A 123 5.02 -39.15 1.79
C PHE A 123 5.21 -39.96 3.08
N LYS A 124 4.29 -40.90 3.37
CA LYS A 124 4.37 -41.76 4.57
C LYS A 124 5.60 -42.68 4.59
N LYS A 125 6.13 -43.05 3.42
CA LYS A 125 7.35 -43.88 3.33
C LYS A 125 8.58 -43.04 3.63
N PHE A 126 8.63 -41.82 3.10
CA PHE A 126 9.72 -40.87 3.36
C PHE A 126 9.69 -40.37 4.81
N GLU A 127 8.52 -40.16 5.40
CA GLU A 127 8.36 -39.75 6.80
C GLU A 127 8.90 -40.82 7.77
N LYS A 128 8.71 -42.11 7.44
CA LYS A 128 9.29 -43.22 8.21
C LYS A 128 10.80 -43.40 7.99
N GLN A 129 11.31 -43.07 6.81
CA GLN A 129 12.74 -43.18 6.47
C GLN A 129 13.56 -41.99 6.99
N PHE A 130 12.93 -40.83 7.14
CA PHE A 130 13.56 -39.60 7.62
C PHE A 130 12.71 -38.95 8.73
N PRO A 131 12.55 -39.62 9.89
CA PRO A 131 11.72 -39.12 10.99
C PRO A 131 12.27 -37.85 11.66
N GLU A 132 13.57 -37.57 11.50
CA GLU A 132 14.21 -36.35 12.03
C GLU A 132 14.07 -35.12 11.11
N MET A 133 13.57 -35.31 9.88
CA MET A 133 13.51 -34.24 8.86
C MET A 133 12.14 -33.55 8.89
N THR A 134 12.12 -32.21 8.78
CA THR A 134 10.84 -31.48 8.83
C THR A 134 10.00 -31.69 7.56
N PRO A 135 8.65 -31.64 7.61
CA PRO A 135 7.81 -31.84 6.43
C PRO A 135 8.15 -30.98 5.19
N PRO A 136 8.58 -29.71 5.32
CA PRO A 136 9.05 -28.91 4.18
C PRO A 136 10.35 -29.43 3.55
N GLU A 137 11.30 -29.89 4.37
CA GLU A 137 12.57 -30.46 3.92
C GLU A 137 12.34 -31.81 3.24
N LEU A 138 11.46 -32.64 3.82
CA LEU A 138 11.01 -33.90 3.23
C LEU A 138 10.35 -33.69 1.86
N PHE A 139 9.52 -32.66 1.73
CA PHE A 139 8.88 -32.30 0.46
C PHE A 139 9.89 -31.85 -0.60
N LYS A 140 10.95 -31.13 -0.21
CA LYS A 140 12.06 -30.76 -1.11
C LYS A 140 12.80 -32.00 -1.60
N LEU A 141 13.17 -32.90 -0.68
CA LEU A 141 13.83 -34.16 -0.99
C LEU A 141 13.00 -35.03 -1.94
N MET A 142 11.69 -35.12 -1.73
CA MET A 142 10.81 -35.87 -2.63
C MET A 142 10.72 -35.27 -4.04
N ASN A 143 10.76 -33.94 -4.19
CA ASN A 143 10.78 -33.31 -5.51
C ASN A 143 12.10 -33.58 -6.24
N GLU A 144 13.23 -33.55 -5.53
CA GLU A 144 14.54 -33.94 -6.06
C GLU A 144 14.54 -35.41 -6.49
N LYS A 145 14.07 -36.32 -5.63
CA LYS A 145 13.92 -37.74 -5.95
C LYS A 145 13.00 -38.00 -7.14
N TYR A 146 11.90 -37.25 -7.27
CA TYR A 146 11.03 -37.33 -8.44
C TYR A 146 11.75 -36.88 -9.72
N SER A 147 12.60 -35.86 -9.65
CA SER A 147 13.40 -35.41 -10.81
C SER A 147 14.46 -36.42 -11.23
N GLU A 148 15.00 -37.20 -10.30
CA GLU A 148 15.97 -38.29 -10.52
C GLU A 148 15.32 -39.60 -11.03
N LEU A 149 14.00 -39.74 -10.97
CA LEU A 149 13.33 -40.98 -11.38
C LEU A 149 13.55 -41.29 -12.88
N PRO A 150 13.76 -42.56 -13.24
CA PRO A 150 13.74 -43.02 -14.62
C PRO A 150 12.44 -42.65 -15.35
N GLU A 151 12.53 -42.38 -16.64
CA GLU A 151 11.40 -41.90 -17.45
C GLU A 151 10.19 -42.85 -17.40
N HIS A 152 10.42 -44.17 -17.41
CA HIS A 152 9.36 -45.17 -17.30
C HIS A 152 8.61 -45.11 -15.96
N LYS A 153 9.26 -44.73 -14.86
CA LYS A 153 8.61 -44.56 -13.54
C LYS A 153 7.85 -43.24 -13.47
N LYS A 154 8.39 -42.18 -14.09
CA LYS A 154 7.69 -40.88 -14.23
C LYS A 154 6.44 -41.01 -15.10
N ALA A 155 6.50 -41.80 -16.17
CA ALA A 155 5.40 -42.02 -17.11
C ALA A 155 4.10 -42.45 -16.41
N LYS A 156 4.17 -43.30 -15.38
CA LYS A 156 3.00 -43.69 -14.56
C LYS A 156 2.28 -42.49 -13.96
N TYR A 157 3.02 -41.55 -13.37
CA TYR A 157 2.46 -40.37 -12.72
C TYR A 157 1.99 -39.32 -13.73
N ILE A 158 2.72 -39.19 -14.84
CA ILE A 158 2.36 -38.29 -15.96
C ILE A 158 1.05 -38.74 -16.58
N ALA A 159 0.89 -40.04 -16.85
CA ALA A 159 -0.35 -40.61 -17.39
C ALA A 159 -1.54 -40.41 -16.43
N LYS A 160 -1.34 -40.57 -15.12
CA LYS A 160 -2.37 -40.32 -14.10
C LYS A 160 -2.80 -38.85 -14.07
N PHE A 161 -1.85 -37.92 -14.17
CA PHE A 161 -2.12 -36.48 -14.29
C PHE A 161 -2.88 -36.14 -15.58
N GLN A 162 -2.48 -36.70 -16.73
CA GLN A 162 -3.16 -36.49 -18.01
C GLN A 162 -4.61 -36.95 -17.97
N LYS A 163 -4.87 -38.16 -17.45
CA LYS A 163 -6.23 -38.69 -17.28
C LYS A 163 -7.10 -37.81 -16.37
N GLU A 164 -6.55 -37.34 -15.24
CA GLU A 164 -7.27 -36.42 -14.34
C GLU A 164 -7.52 -35.06 -15.01
N LYS A 165 -6.58 -34.56 -15.80
CA LYS A 165 -6.70 -33.31 -16.56
C LYS A 165 -7.81 -33.37 -17.60
N GLU A 166 -7.90 -34.45 -18.37
CA GLU A 166 -8.99 -34.65 -19.33
C GLU A 166 -10.37 -34.73 -18.65
N MET A 167 -10.45 -35.45 -17.54
CA MET A 167 -11.68 -35.53 -16.74
C MET A 167 -12.09 -34.16 -16.19
N TYR A 168 -11.12 -33.38 -15.69
CA TYR A 168 -11.34 -32.00 -15.27
C TYR A 168 -11.84 -31.11 -16.41
N GLU A 169 -11.23 -31.19 -17.59
CA GLU A 169 -11.64 -30.42 -18.77
C GLU A 169 -13.06 -30.78 -19.23
N LYS A 170 -13.42 -32.07 -19.22
CA LYS A 170 -14.79 -32.54 -19.51
C LYS A 170 -15.79 -31.98 -18.50
N ARG A 171 -15.53 -32.08 -17.19
CA ARG A 171 -16.40 -31.53 -16.15
C ARG A 171 -16.54 -30.01 -16.25
N MET A 172 -15.43 -29.30 -16.49
CA MET A 172 -15.43 -27.85 -16.70
C MET A 172 -16.20 -27.43 -17.95
N ARG A 173 -16.17 -28.24 -19.01
CA ARG A 173 -16.96 -28.00 -20.23
C ARG A 173 -18.46 -28.17 -19.97
N LYS A 174 -18.85 -29.22 -19.22
CA LYS A 174 -20.25 -29.43 -18.79
C LYS A 174 -20.74 -28.27 -17.93
N LEU A 175 -19.98 -27.90 -16.90
CA LEU A 175 -20.30 -26.77 -16.02
C LEU A 175 -20.40 -25.46 -16.79
N ARG A 176 -19.51 -25.20 -17.76
CA ARG A 176 -19.61 -23.99 -18.59
C ARG A 176 -20.88 -23.95 -19.44
N LYS A 177 -21.38 -25.09 -19.93
CA LYS A 177 -22.64 -25.16 -20.70
C LYS A 177 -23.85 -24.91 -19.79
N GLU A 178 -23.89 -25.54 -18.63
CA GLU A 178 -24.96 -25.41 -17.64
C GLU A 178 -25.15 -23.96 -17.16
N TYR A 179 -24.05 -23.24 -16.95
CA TYR A 179 -24.07 -21.84 -16.50
C TYR A 179 -23.87 -20.81 -17.64
N SER A 180 -23.98 -21.23 -18.91
CA SER A 180 -23.71 -20.40 -20.10
C SER A 180 -24.71 -19.25 -20.32
N GLY A 181 -25.90 -19.33 -19.73
CA GLY A 181 -26.94 -18.30 -19.82
C GLY A 181 -26.86 -17.18 -18.77
N GLY A 182 -26.00 -17.30 -17.75
CA GLY A 182 -25.92 -16.30 -16.68
C GLY A 182 -25.22 -15.01 -17.11
N LYS A 183 -25.92 -13.87 -17.10
CA LYS A 183 -25.32 -12.54 -17.30
C LYS A 183 -24.12 -12.37 -16.37
N LYS A 184 -22.89 -12.32 -16.90
CA LYS A 184 -21.73 -11.92 -16.10
C LYS A 184 -22.00 -10.52 -15.56
N VAL A 185 -22.22 -10.37 -14.26
CA VAL A 185 -22.08 -9.07 -13.58
C VAL A 185 -20.60 -8.72 -13.59
N GLN A 186 -20.11 -8.24 -14.73
CA GLN A 186 -18.77 -7.71 -14.82
C GLN A 186 -18.77 -6.42 -14.00
N ARG A 187 -18.16 -6.49 -12.80
CA ARG A 187 -17.70 -5.31 -12.07
C ARG A 187 -16.79 -4.54 -13.00
N ASP A 188 -17.35 -3.54 -13.67
CA ASP A 188 -16.57 -2.59 -14.42
C ASP A 188 -15.78 -1.80 -13.39
N CYS A 189 -14.50 -2.13 -13.23
CA CYS A 189 -13.62 -1.51 -12.23
C CYS A 189 -13.55 0.02 -12.36
N LEU A 190 -13.94 0.57 -13.51
CA LEU A 190 -14.07 2.01 -13.77
C LEU A 190 -15.42 2.61 -13.32
N LYS A 191 -16.49 1.81 -13.18
CA LYS A 191 -17.80 2.28 -12.68
C LYS A 191 -17.84 2.51 -11.17
N ASN A 192 -16.94 1.85 -10.43
CA ASN A 192 -16.90 1.93 -8.95
C ASN A 192 -15.86 2.93 -8.41
N ILE A 193 -15.23 3.75 -9.26
CA ILE A 193 -14.29 4.79 -8.80
C ILE A 193 -15.12 5.97 -8.29
N LYS A 194 -15.24 6.08 -6.97
CA LYS A 194 -15.82 7.24 -6.29
C LYS A 194 -14.75 8.35 -6.24
N GLY A 195 -14.72 9.23 -7.23
CA GLY A 195 -13.84 10.41 -7.28
C GLY A 195 -13.34 10.76 -8.68
N PRO A 196 -12.72 11.96 -8.85
CA PRO A 196 -12.28 12.42 -10.15
C PRO A 196 -11.19 11.51 -10.72
N LEU A 197 -11.33 11.18 -12.00
CA LEU A 197 -10.37 10.42 -12.78
C LEU A 197 -9.20 11.31 -13.20
N THR A 198 -8.00 10.74 -13.19
CA THR A 198 -6.81 11.39 -13.73
C THR A 198 -6.92 11.57 -15.26
N PRO A 199 -6.12 12.45 -15.88
CA PRO A 199 -6.16 12.66 -17.33
C PRO A 199 -5.96 11.37 -18.12
N HIS A 200 -4.95 10.56 -17.73
CA HIS A 200 -4.74 9.23 -18.28
C HIS A 200 -5.94 8.29 -18.04
N GLY A 201 -6.58 8.36 -16.88
CA GLY A 201 -7.74 7.52 -16.56
C GLY A 201 -8.97 7.85 -17.41
N LEU A 202 -9.20 9.14 -17.67
CA LEU A 202 -10.24 9.61 -18.60
C LEU A 202 -9.98 9.15 -20.03
N TRP A 203 -8.78 9.41 -20.54
CA TRP A 203 -8.40 9.00 -21.87
C TRP A 203 -8.49 7.48 -22.04
N TYR A 204 -7.97 6.71 -21.08
CA TYR A 204 -8.06 5.24 -21.08
C TYR A 204 -9.52 4.76 -21.14
N ARG A 205 -10.42 5.41 -20.40
CA ARG A 205 -11.86 5.08 -20.41
C ARG A 205 -12.49 5.40 -21.76
N HIS A 206 -12.13 6.51 -22.39
CA HIS A 206 -12.58 6.89 -23.72
C HIS A 206 -12.10 5.89 -24.78
N GLU A 207 -10.80 5.66 -24.87
CA GLU A 207 -10.19 4.71 -25.82
C GLU A 207 -10.74 3.30 -25.68
N ARG A 208 -10.95 2.85 -24.43
CA ARG A 208 -11.54 1.55 -24.16
C ARG A 208 -12.99 1.48 -24.65
N ARG A 209 -13.75 2.57 -24.59
CA ARG A 209 -15.12 2.63 -25.14
C ARG A 209 -15.10 2.50 -26.66
N GLU A 210 -14.28 3.31 -27.33
CA GLU A 210 -14.14 3.29 -28.79
C GLU A 210 -13.70 1.91 -29.30
N PHE A 211 -12.73 1.29 -28.64
CA PHE A 211 -12.28 -0.05 -29.00
C PHE A 211 -13.36 -1.13 -28.87
N LEU A 212 -14.18 -1.06 -27.82
CA LEU A 212 -15.27 -2.02 -27.59
C LEU A 212 -16.44 -1.81 -28.57
N LEU A 213 -16.70 -0.56 -28.97
CA LEU A 213 -17.66 -0.24 -30.04
C LEU A 213 -17.20 -0.82 -31.38
N ALA A 214 -15.92 -0.67 -31.72
CA ALA A 214 -15.34 -1.22 -32.93
C ALA A 214 -15.22 -2.75 -32.93
N ASN A 215 -15.27 -3.42 -31.76
CA ASN A 215 -15.10 -4.87 -31.64
C ASN A 215 -16.13 -5.50 -30.68
N PRO A 216 -17.40 -5.66 -31.12
CA PRO A 216 -18.49 -6.16 -30.26
C PRO A 216 -18.29 -7.58 -29.70
N GLY A 217 -17.42 -8.39 -30.32
CA GLY A 217 -17.11 -9.76 -29.90
C GLY A 217 -15.79 -9.93 -29.11
N ALA A 218 -15.01 -8.87 -28.92
CA ALA A 218 -13.71 -8.96 -28.26
C ALA A 218 -13.86 -9.21 -26.75
N ARG A 219 -13.19 -10.26 -26.24
CA ARG A 219 -13.10 -10.49 -24.80
C ARG A 219 -12.17 -9.44 -24.19
N ARG A 220 -12.57 -8.83 -23.07
CA ARG A 220 -11.83 -7.71 -22.42
C ARG A 220 -10.42 -8.16 -21.96
N ASP A 221 -9.41 -8.01 -22.81
CA ASP A 221 -8.01 -8.35 -22.54
C ASP A 221 -7.34 -7.34 -21.59
N CYS A 222 -7.47 -7.60 -20.29
CA CYS A 222 -7.21 -6.64 -19.23
C CYS A 222 -5.73 -6.31 -18.93
N ILE A 223 -4.73 -6.98 -19.52
CA ILE A 223 -3.30 -6.71 -19.22
C ILE A 223 -2.53 -6.22 -20.46
N ARG A 224 -2.60 -6.94 -21.59
CA ARG A 224 -1.90 -6.56 -22.83
C ARG A 224 -2.36 -5.21 -23.37
N GLN A 225 -3.67 -4.95 -23.30
CA GLN A 225 -4.25 -3.69 -23.73
C GLN A 225 -3.85 -2.52 -22.82
N SER A 226 -3.70 -2.75 -21.51
CA SER A 226 -3.24 -1.71 -20.57
C SER A 226 -1.80 -1.28 -20.85
N ILE A 227 -0.92 -2.21 -21.23
CA ILE A 227 0.47 -1.90 -21.59
C ILE A 227 0.52 -1.09 -22.89
N VAL A 228 -0.22 -1.52 -23.92
CA VAL A 228 -0.31 -0.80 -25.20
C VAL A 228 -0.89 0.60 -25.01
N GLN A 229 -1.96 0.74 -24.22
CA GLN A 229 -2.58 2.03 -23.95
C GLN A 229 -1.65 2.96 -23.16
N LYS A 230 -0.89 2.45 -22.18
CA LYS A 230 0.12 3.25 -21.48
C LYS A 230 1.19 3.78 -22.43
N MET A 231 1.63 2.97 -23.39
CA MET A 231 2.58 3.41 -24.42
C MET A 231 1.96 4.47 -25.34
N ARG A 232 0.71 4.28 -25.76
CA ARG A 232 0.00 5.27 -26.60
C ARG A 232 -0.20 6.61 -25.87
N TRP A 233 -0.61 6.61 -24.60
CA TRP A 233 -0.69 7.84 -23.79
C TRP A 233 0.65 8.57 -23.71
N SER A 234 1.76 7.85 -23.49
CA SER A 234 3.08 8.49 -23.41
C SER A 234 3.48 9.18 -24.71
N LYS A 235 3.06 8.62 -25.85
CA LYS A 235 3.32 9.12 -27.21
C LYS A 235 2.29 10.13 -27.71
N LEU A 236 1.22 10.43 -26.96
CA LEU A 236 0.24 11.42 -27.39
C LEU A 236 0.90 12.81 -27.53
N PRO A 237 0.51 13.60 -28.55
CA PRO A 237 0.87 15.00 -28.63
C PRO A 237 0.48 15.76 -27.36
N ASP A 238 1.24 16.80 -27.06
CA ASP A 238 1.03 17.59 -25.85
C ASP A 238 -0.32 18.35 -25.89
N GLU A 239 -0.77 18.78 -27.06
CA GLU A 239 -2.10 19.39 -27.25
C GLU A 239 -3.24 18.40 -26.92
N GLU A 240 -3.13 17.15 -27.36
CA GLU A 240 -4.11 16.10 -27.04
C GLU A 240 -4.09 15.75 -25.54
N LYS A 241 -2.90 15.64 -24.94
CA LYS A 241 -2.77 15.45 -23.49
C LYS A 241 -3.43 16.59 -22.72
N LEU A 242 -3.29 17.83 -23.20
CA LEU A 242 -3.85 19.01 -22.56
C LEU A 242 -5.39 18.98 -22.53
N LYS A 243 -6.04 18.51 -23.60
CA LYS A 243 -7.50 18.28 -23.64
C LYS A 243 -7.95 17.40 -22.47
N TRP A 244 -7.28 16.27 -22.26
CA TRP A 244 -7.58 15.35 -21.16
C TRP A 244 -7.20 15.89 -19.78
N ILE A 245 -6.16 16.73 -19.71
CA ILE A 245 -5.75 17.40 -18.47
C ILE A 245 -6.81 18.41 -18.02
N ASN A 246 -7.27 19.28 -18.91
CA ASN A 246 -8.34 20.23 -18.63
C ASN A 246 -9.63 19.49 -18.24
N ARG A 247 -10.02 18.47 -19.03
CA ARG A 247 -11.21 17.67 -18.75
C ARG A 247 -11.16 16.92 -17.42
N SER A 248 -9.97 16.58 -16.92
CA SER A 248 -9.77 15.97 -15.61
C SER A 248 -9.93 16.99 -14.48
N LEU A 249 -9.43 18.21 -14.68
CA LEU A 249 -9.51 19.30 -13.71
C LEU A 249 -10.94 19.86 -13.57
N GLU A 250 -11.71 19.86 -14.67
CA GLU A 250 -13.12 20.30 -14.71
C GLU A 250 -14.10 19.32 -14.05
N GLN A 251 -13.65 18.14 -13.60
CA GLN A 251 -14.55 17.18 -12.99
C GLN A 251 -15.06 17.69 -11.65
N PRO A 252 -16.38 17.70 -11.40
CA PRO A 252 -16.94 18.06 -10.11
C PRO A 252 -16.28 17.22 -9.03
N THR A 253 -15.65 17.86 -8.07
CA THR A 253 -15.19 17.15 -6.88
C THR A 253 -16.36 17.09 -5.90
N PRO A 254 -16.67 15.94 -5.28
CA PRO A 254 -17.73 15.86 -4.27
C PRO A 254 -17.55 16.83 -3.09
N TYR A 255 -16.34 17.39 -2.94
CA TYR A 255 -15.96 18.32 -1.90
C TYR A 255 -16.31 19.78 -2.23
N GLU A 256 -16.46 20.16 -3.51
CA GLU A 256 -16.83 21.54 -3.88
C GLU A 256 -18.31 21.84 -3.64
N GLU A 257 -19.17 20.81 -3.65
CA GLU A 257 -20.58 20.93 -3.26
C GLU A 257 -20.73 20.96 -1.72
N GLU A 258 -20.00 20.13 -0.98
CA GLU A 258 -20.04 20.10 0.51
C GLU A 258 -19.42 21.36 1.16
N ASP A 259 -18.33 21.94 0.62
CA ASP A 259 -17.69 23.14 1.20
C ASP A 259 -18.48 24.44 0.93
N MET A 260 -19.50 24.42 0.06
CA MET A 260 -20.37 25.58 -0.18
C MET A 260 -21.55 25.64 0.81
N GLU A 261 -21.92 24.51 1.44
CA GLU A 261 -23.03 24.42 2.40
C GLU A 261 -22.59 24.51 3.88
N GLU A 262 -21.36 24.13 4.25
CA GLU A 262 -20.94 24.12 5.67
C GLU A 262 -19.97 25.26 6.07
N HIS A 263 -20.53 26.27 6.75
CA HIS A 263 -19.93 27.25 7.68
C HIS A 263 -18.47 27.74 7.47
N PRO A 264 -18.25 29.08 7.29
CA PRO A 264 -16.96 29.67 6.92
C PRO A 264 -15.86 29.70 8.00
N GLU A 265 -16.08 29.20 9.23
CA GLU A 265 -15.20 29.50 10.37
C GLU A 265 -14.16 28.43 10.74
N ASN A 266 -14.15 27.25 10.12
CA ASN A 266 -13.17 26.20 10.48
C ASN A 266 -12.08 25.98 9.41
N LYS A 267 -11.33 27.04 9.09
CA LYS A 267 -10.21 27.01 8.10
C LYS A 267 -8.86 26.58 8.69
N GLY A 268 -8.82 26.08 9.91
CA GLY A 268 -7.59 25.59 10.54
C GLY A 268 -7.44 24.07 10.41
N SER A 269 -6.57 23.59 9.53
CA SER A 269 -6.01 22.22 9.57
C SER A 269 -6.81 21.06 8.94
N ARG A 270 -7.47 21.23 7.79
CA ARG A 270 -7.75 20.10 6.89
C ARG A 270 -6.53 19.83 5.97
N LYS A 271 -5.55 19.06 6.44
CA LYS A 271 -4.48 18.54 5.56
C LYS A 271 -5.11 17.60 4.55
N ALA A 272 -5.25 18.03 3.29
CA ALA A 272 -5.75 17.20 2.20
C ALA A 272 -4.92 15.91 2.09
N LYS A 273 -5.49 14.78 2.53
CA LYS A 273 -4.90 13.42 2.38
C LYS A 273 -5.09 12.87 0.96
N HIS A 274 -5.31 13.74 -0.04
CA HIS A 274 -5.62 13.32 -1.40
C HIS A 274 -4.36 13.18 -2.24
N LYS A 275 -4.31 12.10 -3.02
CA LYS A 275 -3.30 11.94 -4.06
C LYS A 275 -3.51 13.06 -5.09
N PRO A 276 -2.45 13.76 -5.54
CA PRO A 276 -2.59 14.80 -6.54
C PRO A 276 -3.18 14.23 -7.83
N LEU A 277 -4.23 14.90 -8.34
CA LEU A 277 -4.97 14.48 -9.54
C LEU A 277 -4.08 14.46 -10.80
N LEU A 278 -3.20 15.46 -10.91
CA LEU A 278 -2.19 15.55 -11.97
C LEU A 278 -0.82 15.06 -11.51
N ARG A 279 -0.14 14.32 -12.38
CA ARG A 279 1.29 14.01 -12.27
C ARG A 279 2.14 15.27 -12.49
N LYS A 280 3.42 15.21 -12.11
CA LYS A 280 4.37 16.33 -12.28
C LYS A 280 4.47 16.81 -13.73
N SER A 281 4.54 15.88 -14.69
CA SER A 281 4.63 16.20 -16.12
C SER A 281 3.33 16.81 -16.67
N GLU A 282 2.17 16.26 -16.29
CA GLU A 282 0.86 16.79 -16.68
C GLU A 282 0.64 18.20 -16.13
N ARG A 283 1.07 18.43 -14.89
CA ARG A 283 1.03 19.77 -14.27
C ARG A 283 1.95 20.76 -14.97
N LEU A 284 3.17 20.34 -15.32
CA LEU A 284 4.10 21.21 -16.05
C LEU A 284 3.52 21.59 -17.43
N LEU A 285 2.90 20.63 -18.11
CA LEU A 285 2.27 20.86 -19.40
C LEU A 285 1.09 21.84 -19.30
N LYS A 286 0.26 21.70 -18.27
CA LYS A 286 -0.83 22.65 -17.98
C LYS A 286 -0.31 24.03 -17.63
N ASP A 287 0.65 24.10 -16.70
CA ASP A 287 1.31 25.35 -16.31
C ASP A 287 1.88 26.09 -17.54
N LEU A 288 2.56 25.37 -18.45
CA LEU A 288 3.09 25.94 -19.69
C LEU A 288 1.98 26.46 -20.62
N ALA A 289 0.90 25.70 -20.79
CA ALA A 289 -0.24 26.08 -21.62
C ALA A 289 -1.00 27.29 -21.07
N ASP A 290 -1.07 27.42 -19.75
CA ASP A 290 -1.67 28.56 -19.07
C ASP A 290 -0.76 29.81 -19.12
N GLY A 291 0.43 29.72 -19.73
CA GLY A 291 1.37 30.84 -19.86
C GLY A 291 2.24 31.07 -18.62
N LYS A 292 2.27 30.12 -17.69
CA LYS A 292 3.09 30.24 -16.48
C LYS A 292 4.57 30.17 -16.84
N PRO A 293 5.39 31.14 -16.41
CA PRO A 293 6.82 31.14 -16.70
C PRO A 293 7.53 29.88 -16.16
N ASP A 294 8.44 29.32 -16.97
CA ASP A 294 9.29 28.19 -16.55
C ASP A 294 10.37 28.67 -15.57
N LYS A 295 10.65 27.88 -14.54
CA LYS A 295 11.59 28.27 -13.50
C LYS A 295 13.03 28.15 -14.01
N PRO A 296 13.84 29.20 -13.93
CA PRO A 296 15.21 29.16 -14.45
C PRO A 296 16.08 28.21 -13.62
N PRO A 297 17.17 27.67 -14.22
CA PRO A 297 18.16 26.89 -13.50
C PRO A 297 18.67 27.65 -12.26
N SER A 298 18.91 26.95 -11.15
CA SER A 298 19.24 27.60 -9.88
C SER A 298 20.67 28.15 -9.78
N LYS A 299 21.60 27.60 -10.58
CA LYS A 299 23.05 27.87 -10.54
C LYS A 299 23.60 27.91 -11.97
N GLY A 300 24.68 28.65 -12.20
CA GLY A 300 25.34 28.75 -13.51
C GLY A 300 25.70 27.39 -14.13
N TYR A 301 26.14 26.42 -13.32
CA TYR A 301 26.39 25.05 -13.79
C TYR A 301 25.14 24.38 -14.38
N ASN A 302 23.97 24.55 -13.76
CA ASN A 302 22.74 23.93 -14.24
C ASN A 302 22.27 24.58 -15.54
N LEU A 303 22.52 25.89 -15.70
CA LEU A 303 22.27 26.61 -16.94
C LEU A 303 23.17 26.09 -18.06
N PHE A 304 24.48 25.96 -17.79
CA PHE A 304 25.42 25.32 -18.70
C PHE A 304 24.98 23.91 -19.10
N CYS A 305 24.58 23.07 -18.14
CA CYS A 305 24.03 21.76 -18.46
C CYS A 305 22.84 21.89 -19.43
N LYS A 306 21.84 22.73 -19.11
CA LYS A 306 20.63 22.89 -19.94
C LYS A 306 20.98 23.24 -21.39
N GLU A 307 21.93 24.16 -21.60
CA GLU A 307 22.39 24.59 -22.92
C GLU A 307 23.20 23.51 -23.66
N GLN A 308 24.06 22.78 -22.95
CA GLN A 308 24.88 21.71 -23.55
C GLN A 308 24.09 20.45 -23.91
N LYS A 309 22.83 20.35 -23.49
CA LYS A 309 22.01 19.14 -23.71
C LYS A 309 21.78 18.86 -25.19
N ALA A 310 21.45 19.88 -25.98
CA ALA A 310 21.22 19.72 -27.42
C ALA A 310 22.51 19.32 -28.15
N ASN A 311 23.64 19.94 -27.78
CA ASN A 311 24.95 19.63 -28.37
C ASN A 311 25.37 18.18 -28.11
N ILE A 312 25.29 17.72 -26.85
CA ILE A 312 25.66 16.34 -26.49
C ILE A 312 24.70 15.31 -27.12
N GLN A 313 23.41 15.65 -27.27
CA GLN A 313 22.45 14.80 -27.98
C GLN A 313 22.74 14.73 -29.50
N GLY A 314 23.18 15.84 -30.11
CA GLY A 314 23.62 15.89 -31.51
C GLY A 314 24.91 15.11 -31.78
N GLU A 315 25.79 15.00 -30.78
CA GLU A 315 27.01 14.16 -30.83
C GLU A 315 26.71 12.64 -30.76
N GLY A 316 25.44 12.23 -30.64
CA GLY A 316 25.03 10.81 -30.62
C GLY A 316 25.33 10.08 -29.29
N LEU A 317 25.72 10.81 -28.25
CA LEU A 317 26.13 10.22 -26.98
C LEU A 317 24.91 9.80 -26.12
N PRO A 318 25.00 8.69 -25.36
CA PRO A 318 23.89 8.23 -24.52
C PRO A 318 23.44 9.28 -23.50
N ASN A 319 22.12 9.57 -23.47
CA ASN A 319 21.53 10.55 -22.55
C ASN A 319 21.75 10.20 -21.06
N THR A 320 22.11 8.94 -20.75
CA THR A 320 22.51 8.50 -19.40
C THR A 320 23.85 9.08 -18.94
N GLN A 321 24.75 9.43 -19.87
CA GLN A 321 26.08 9.97 -19.58
C GLN A 321 26.13 11.51 -19.65
N TYR A 322 25.05 12.16 -20.09
CA TYR A 322 24.96 13.61 -20.30
C TYR A 322 25.48 14.44 -19.11
N LEU A 323 25.04 14.15 -17.88
CA LEU A 323 25.48 14.90 -16.70
C LEU A 323 26.97 14.70 -16.38
N VAL A 324 27.53 13.54 -16.71
CA VAL A 324 28.96 13.23 -16.52
C VAL A 324 29.81 14.05 -17.49
N ILE A 325 29.39 14.10 -18.76
CA ILE A 325 30.05 14.88 -19.80
C ILE A 325 29.98 16.38 -19.46
N CYS A 326 28.81 16.89 -19.06
CA CYS A 326 28.68 18.28 -18.61
C CYS A 326 29.61 18.60 -17.42
N SER A 327 29.74 17.70 -16.45
CA SER A 327 30.63 17.90 -15.30
C SER A 327 32.10 17.99 -15.73
N GLN A 328 32.54 17.11 -16.64
CA GLN A 328 33.90 17.14 -17.18
C GLN A 328 34.18 18.42 -17.98
N ARG A 329 33.26 18.82 -18.87
CA ARG A 329 33.37 20.06 -19.64
C ARG A 329 33.42 21.28 -18.70
N TRP A 330 32.55 21.33 -17.70
CA TRP A 330 32.53 22.41 -16.70
C TRP A 330 33.84 22.50 -15.90
N LYS A 331 34.44 21.38 -15.53
CA LYS A 331 35.74 21.38 -14.82
C LYS A 331 36.84 22.04 -15.65
N LYS A 332 36.87 21.80 -16.96
CA LYS A 332 37.85 22.38 -17.89
C LYS A 332 37.63 23.87 -18.20
N MET A 333 36.47 24.45 -17.85
CA MET A 333 36.17 25.86 -18.08
C MET A 333 36.91 26.79 -17.12
N THR A 334 37.25 27.98 -17.60
CA THR A 334 37.91 29.02 -16.80
C THR A 334 36.97 29.65 -15.78
N LYS A 335 37.53 30.29 -14.75
CA LYS A 335 36.75 30.99 -13.71
C LYS A 335 35.85 32.08 -14.31
N SER A 336 36.38 32.88 -15.23
CA SER A 336 35.63 33.95 -15.92
C SER A 336 34.42 33.42 -16.69
N GLN A 337 34.57 32.29 -17.40
CA GLN A 337 33.45 31.64 -18.10
C GLN A 337 32.39 31.15 -17.12
N LYS A 338 32.79 30.52 -16.01
CA LYS A 338 31.85 30.05 -14.97
C LYS A 338 31.07 31.21 -14.33
N GLU A 339 31.73 32.34 -14.12
CA GLU A 339 31.12 33.58 -13.61
C GLU A 339 30.16 34.21 -14.62
N ALA A 340 30.46 34.15 -15.92
CA ALA A 340 29.52 34.59 -16.97
C ALA A 340 28.21 33.77 -16.94
N TYR A 341 28.30 32.44 -16.81
CA TYR A 341 27.12 31.59 -16.64
C TYR A 341 26.36 31.88 -15.34
N GLN A 342 27.07 32.26 -14.27
CA GLN A 342 26.42 32.65 -13.01
C GLN A 342 25.66 33.98 -13.16
N ARG A 343 26.25 35.00 -13.80
CA ARG A 343 25.58 36.28 -14.11
C ARG A 343 24.32 36.08 -14.95
N ARG A 344 24.42 35.33 -16.06
CA ARG A 344 23.27 35.00 -16.92
C ARG A 344 22.18 34.25 -16.16
N CYS A 345 22.57 33.35 -15.26
CA CYS A 345 21.63 32.63 -14.40
C CYS A 345 20.89 33.55 -13.43
N ASP A 346 21.56 34.57 -12.89
CA ASP A 346 20.96 35.53 -11.97
C ASP A 346 20.08 36.56 -12.70
N GLU A 347 20.43 36.95 -13.94
CA GLU A 347 19.56 37.72 -14.84
C GLU A 347 18.26 36.96 -15.16
N LEU A 348 18.36 35.70 -15.58
CA LEU A 348 17.19 34.85 -15.85
C LEU A 348 16.28 34.68 -14.63
N LYS A 349 16.83 34.70 -13.41
CA LYS A 349 16.02 34.69 -12.18
C LYS A 349 15.23 35.97 -12.00
N LYS A 350 15.85 37.13 -12.27
CA LYS A 350 15.16 38.43 -12.21
C LYS A 350 14.06 38.52 -13.27
N GLU A 351 14.35 38.12 -14.50
CA GLU A 351 13.33 38.05 -15.57
C GLU A 351 12.18 37.13 -15.21
N TYR A 352 12.48 35.96 -14.65
CA TYR A 352 11.46 35.04 -14.15
C TYR A 352 10.59 35.65 -13.05
N GLU A 353 11.18 36.38 -12.10
CA GLU A 353 10.44 37.06 -11.04
C GLU A 353 9.47 38.10 -11.61
N VAL A 354 9.93 38.91 -12.57
CA VAL A 354 9.10 39.90 -13.28
C VAL A 354 7.97 39.21 -14.04
N ASN A 355 8.29 38.22 -14.88
CA ASN A 355 7.29 37.50 -15.69
C ASN A 355 6.29 36.74 -14.81
N MET A 356 6.75 36.17 -13.69
CA MET A 356 5.88 35.47 -12.75
C MET A 356 4.94 36.46 -12.04
N ASN A 357 5.42 37.65 -11.66
CA ASN A 357 4.58 38.69 -11.08
C ASN A 357 3.54 39.20 -12.09
N GLN A 358 3.94 39.40 -13.34
CA GLN A 358 3.02 39.77 -14.43
C GLN A 358 1.93 38.69 -14.62
N PHE A 359 2.31 37.41 -14.63
CA PHE A 359 1.37 36.30 -14.68
C PHE A 359 0.42 36.27 -13.48
N LEU A 360 0.90 36.54 -12.27
CA LEU A 360 0.04 36.62 -11.07
C LEU A 360 -0.97 37.78 -11.13
N CYS A 361 -0.68 38.83 -11.90
CA CYS A 361 -1.61 39.94 -12.16
C CYS A 361 -2.68 39.58 -13.21
N THR A 362 -2.39 38.70 -14.17
CA THR A 362 -3.35 38.27 -15.21
C THR A 362 -4.30 37.17 -14.76
N VAL A 363 -3.94 36.46 -13.68
CA VAL A 363 -4.68 35.32 -13.12
C VAL A 363 -5.75 35.81 -12.14
N THR A 364 -6.90 35.13 -12.10
CA THR A 364 -8.02 35.50 -11.20
C THR A 364 -7.62 35.42 -9.72
N ASP A 365 -8.26 36.22 -8.85
CA ASP A 365 -7.90 36.27 -7.41
C ASP A 365 -7.98 34.90 -6.72
N LYS A 366 -8.92 34.05 -7.13
CA LYS A 366 -9.06 32.67 -6.63
C LYS A 366 -7.85 31.80 -6.98
N GLU A 367 -7.39 31.88 -8.22
CA GLU A 367 -6.23 31.13 -8.70
C GLU A 367 -4.90 31.66 -8.11
N ARG A 368 -4.80 32.98 -7.87
CA ARG A 368 -3.67 33.60 -7.15
C ARG A 368 -3.54 33.03 -5.73
N ILE A 369 -4.64 33.02 -4.97
CA ILE A 369 -4.68 32.48 -3.60
C ILE A 369 -4.29 30.98 -3.59
N LEU A 370 -4.77 30.19 -4.54
CA LEU A 370 -4.42 28.77 -4.66
C LEU A 370 -2.93 28.54 -4.99
N LEU A 371 -2.35 29.38 -5.86
CA LEU A 371 -0.93 29.33 -6.23
C LEU A 371 -0.02 29.71 -5.05
N GLU A 372 -0.37 30.75 -4.29
CA GLU A 372 0.37 31.21 -3.11
C GLU A 372 0.31 30.20 -1.97
N ASN A 373 -0.88 29.69 -1.66
CA ASN A 373 -1.06 28.64 -0.65
C ASN A 373 -0.26 27.38 -1.00
N ARG A 374 -0.17 27.02 -2.28
CA ARG A 374 0.66 25.89 -2.74
C ARG A 374 2.15 26.16 -2.58
N LYS A 375 2.64 27.37 -2.89
CA LYS A 375 4.04 27.76 -2.66
C LYS A 375 4.39 27.65 -1.17
N SER A 376 3.52 28.16 -0.29
CA SER A 376 3.66 28.06 1.18
C SER A 376 3.68 26.61 1.69
N MET A 377 2.82 25.74 1.15
CA MET A 377 2.84 24.32 1.51
C MET A 377 4.11 23.59 1.03
N GLN A 378 4.63 23.92 -0.15
CA GLN A 378 5.88 23.32 -0.65
C GLN A 378 7.12 23.78 0.11
N THR A 379 7.19 25.05 0.53
CA THR A 379 8.29 25.56 1.36
C THR A 379 8.28 24.90 2.74
N SER A 380 7.09 24.65 3.33
CA SER A 380 6.97 23.93 4.60
C SER A 380 7.43 22.46 4.52
N THR A 381 7.17 21.77 3.41
CA THR A 381 7.63 20.38 3.19
C THR A 381 9.13 20.30 2.92
N LEU A 382 9.69 21.27 2.20
CA LEU A 382 11.14 21.40 2.00
C LEU A 382 11.86 21.79 3.30
N ALA A 383 11.26 22.61 4.16
CA ALA A 383 11.76 22.93 5.49
C ALA A 383 11.78 21.68 6.39
N ALA A 384 10.72 20.87 6.36
CA ALA A 384 10.66 19.59 7.07
C ALA A 384 11.72 18.59 6.57
N GLN A 385 12.05 18.58 5.28
CA GLN A 385 13.16 17.77 4.73
C GLN A 385 14.54 18.33 5.09
N LYS A 386 14.73 19.66 5.09
CA LYS A 386 15.99 20.30 5.52
C LYS A 386 16.32 20.10 6.99
N GLY A 387 15.32 19.93 7.86
CA GLY A 387 15.50 19.58 9.27
C GLY A 387 16.28 18.28 9.53
N THR A 388 16.51 17.45 8.50
CA THR A 388 17.32 16.22 8.60
C THR A 388 18.78 16.37 8.17
N LYS A 389 19.19 17.49 7.55
CA LYS A 389 20.52 17.65 6.92
C LYS A 389 21.51 18.56 7.64
N ASN A 390 21.08 19.39 8.59
CA ASN A 390 22.00 20.23 9.38
C ASN A 390 22.42 19.54 10.68
N LYS A 391 23.06 18.36 10.58
CA LYS A 391 23.75 17.78 11.74
C LYS A 391 25.19 18.25 11.70
N PHE A 392 25.62 18.98 12.72
CA PHE A 392 27.02 19.34 12.86
C PHE A 392 27.82 18.06 13.19
N GLN A 393 29.04 17.96 12.68
CA GLN A 393 29.87 16.77 12.89
C GLN A 393 30.21 16.63 14.39
N GLY A 394 30.00 15.44 14.95
CA GLY A 394 30.22 15.17 16.37
C GLY A 394 29.10 15.63 17.31
N GLU A 395 28.01 16.22 16.81
CA GLU A 395 26.91 16.68 17.66
C GLU A 395 26.22 15.50 18.38
N PRO A 396 26.08 15.55 19.73
CA PRO A 396 25.37 14.53 20.50
C PRO A 396 23.93 14.34 20.01
N LYS A 397 23.44 13.09 20.05
CA LYS A 397 22.09 12.76 19.61
C LYS A 397 21.10 13.01 20.75
N LYS A 398 20.05 13.78 20.45
CA LYS A 398 18.98 14.02 21.41
C LYS A 398 18.28 12.71 21.82
N PRO A 399 18.24 12.36 23.11
CA PRO A 399 17.59 11.15 23.59
C PRO A 399 16.06 11.29 23.60
N PRO A 400 15.33 10.18 23.73
CA PRO A 400 13.88 10.22 23.86
C PRO A 400 13.42 11.00 25.09
N GLU A 401 12.57 12.00 24.87
CA GLU A 401 12.13 12.95 25.91
C GLU A 401 11.08 12.39 26.89
N ARG A 402 10.37 11.32 26.51
CA ARG A 402 9.24 10.80 27.28
C ARG A 402 9.51 9.36 27.69
N GLY A 403 9.07 8.97 28.88
CA GLY A 403 9.23 7.59 29.37
C GLY A 403 8.65 6.54 28.42
N HIS A 404 7.51 6.85 27.79
CA HIS A 404 6.93 6.02 26.73
C HIS A 404 7.91 5.75 25.58
N ALA A 405 8.65 6.76 25.14
CA ALA A 405 9.59 6.61 24.03
C ALA A 405 10.86 5.84 24.43
N VAL A 406 11.31 5.99 25.69
CA VAL A 406 12.40 5.19 26.28
C VAL A 406 12.02 3.71 26.31
N PHE A 407 10.85 3.38 26.85
CA PHE A 407 10.34 2.00 26.87
C PHE A 407 10.28 1.40 25.47
N TYR A 408 9.77 2.16 24.49
CA TYR A 408 9.72 1.69 23.12
C TYR A 408 11.10 1.45 22.54
N SER A 409 12.07 2.34 22.79
CA SER A 409 13.42 2.16 22.27
C SER A 409 14.08 0.86 22.78
N GLU A 410 13.92 0.56 24.07
CA GLU A 410 14.50 -0.63 24.71
C GLU A 410 13.77 -1.90 24.29
N LYS A 411 12.43 -1.92 24.35
CA LYS A 411 11.66 -3.10 23.92
C LYS A 411 11.80 -3.38 22.43
N MET A 412 11.97 -2.37 21.60
CA MET A 412 12.26 -2.58 20.18
C MET A 412 13.68 -3.13 19.96
N ALA A 413 14.67 -2.74 20.78
CA ALA A 413 16.02 -3.29 20.73
C ALA A 413 16.04 -4.76 21.21
N GLU A 414 15.37 -5.07 22.33
CA GLU A 414 15.19 -6.43 22.84
C GLU A 414 14.53 -7.35 21.79
N LEU A 415 13.42 -6.91 21.18
CA LEU A 415 12.71 -7.70 20.17
C LEU A 415 13.54 -7.90 18.90
N ARG A 416 14.33 -6.90 18.49
CA ARG A 416 15.24 -7.04 17.34
C ARG A 416 16.39 -7.98 17.62
N ALA A 417 16.94 -7.95 18.83
CA ALA A 417 17.99 -8.87 19.25
C ALA A 417 17.50 -10.32 19.29
N LYS A 418 16.26 -10.54 19.73
CA LYS A 418 15.63 -11.87 19.78
C LYS A 418 15.07 -12.34 18.44
N SER A 419 14.81 -11.43 17.49
CA SER A 419 14.15 -11.76 16.22
C SER A 419 14.61 -10.83 15.11
N SER A 420 15.71 -11.20 14.45
CA SER A 420 16.30 -10.45 13.32
C SER A 420 15.42 -10.37 12.07
N HIS A 421 14.41 -11.25 11.94
CA HIS A 421 13.52 -11.32 10.79
C HIS A 421 12.26 -10.43 10.91
N LEU A 422 12.00 -9.84 12.08
CA LEU A 422 10.78 -9.05 12.29
C LEU A 422 10.94 -7.62 11.78
N SER A 423 9.95 -7.17 10.99
CA SER A 423 9.91 -5.80 10.50
C SER A 423 9.70 -4.80 11.65
N PHE A 424 10.24 -3.59 11.50
CA PHE A 424 10.04 -2.50 12.48
C PHE A 424 8.55 -2.28 12.79
N ARG A 425 7.67 -2.38 11.80
CA ARG A 425 6.23 -2.17 11.98
C ARG A 425 5.60 -3.27 12.83
N THR A 426 6.03 -4.52 12.64
CA THR A 426 5.57 -5.69 13.41
C THR A 426 6.03 -5.58 14.87
N CYS A 427 7.29 -5.25 15.12
CA CYS A 427 7.79 -5.04 16.48
C CYS A 427 7.02 -3.89 17.16
N MET A 428 6.78 -2.78 16.46
CA MET A 428 6.02 -1.64 17.00
C MET A 428 4.59 -2.01 17.41
N THR A 429 3.92 -2.87 16.64
CA THR A 429 2.58 -3.37 16.98
C THR A 429 2.58 -4.30 18.18
N MET A 430 3.68 -5.01 18.44
CA MET A 430 3.83 -5.88 19.61
C MET A 430 4.13 -5.08 20.89
N VAL A 431 4.92 -4.00 20.81
CA VAL A 431 5.30 -3.17 21.96
C VAL A 431 4.15 -2.28 22.45
N SER A 432 3.26 -1.85 21.55
CA SER A 432 2.22 -0.88 21.90
C SER A 432 1.19 -1.36 22.94
N PRO A 433 0.69 -2.61 22.89
CA PRO A 433 -0.13 -3.17 23.96
C PRO A 433 0.63 -3.31 25.29
N LEU A 434 1.94 -3.62 25.25
CA LEU A 434 2.75 -3.81 26.45
C LEU A 434 2.85 -2.53 27.29
N TRP A 435 3.06 -1.37 26.64
CA TRP A 435 3.06 -0.09 27.35
C TRP A 435 1.70 0.24 28.00
N LYS A 436 0.59 -0.08 27.31
CA LYS A 436 -0.74 0.18 27.86
C LYS A 436 -0.99 -0.62 29.14
N LYS A 437 -0.57 -1.88 29.17
CA LYS A 437 -0.70 -2.79 30.32
C LYS A 437 0.28 -2.53 31.47
N LEU A 438 1.34 -1.77 31.23
CA LEU A 438 2.39 -1.46 32.19
C LEU A 438 1.85 -0.68 33.40
N ALA A 439 2.28 -1.02 34.61
CA ALA A 439 1.81 -0.37 35.84
C ALA A 439 2.30 1.09 35.90
N GLN A 440 1.57 1.94 36.63
CA GLN A 440 1.91 3.36 36.74
C GLN A 440 3.32 3.59 37.32
N LYS A 441 3.70 2.81 38.34
CA LYS A 441 5.06 2.83 38.94
C LYS A 441 6.16 2.52 37.93
N GLU A 442 5.92 1.58 37.02
CA GLU A 442 6.87 1.22 35.96
C GLU A 442 6.93 2.30 34.87
N LYS A 443 5.79 2.93 34.52
CA LYS A 443 5.75 4.07 33.60
C LYS A 443 6.55 5.25 34.15
N GLU A 444 6.49 5.47 35.45
CA GLU A 444 7.27 6.49 36.17
C GLU A 444 8.77 6.16 36.22
N HIS A 445 9.14 4.89 36.32
CA HIS A 445 10.53 4.46 36.19
C HIS A 445 11.10 4.84 34.82
N TYR A 446 10.40 4.55 33.73
CA TYR A 446 10.84 4.96 32.40
C TYR A 446 10.86 6.49 32.21
N GLN A 447 9.96 7.21 32.88
CA GLN A 447 9.98 8.67 32.87
C GLN A 447 11.22 9.23 33.59
N ARG A 448 11.66 8.61 34.68
CA ARG A 448 12.92 8.97 35.36
C ARG A 448 14.13 8.72 34.46
N ILE A 449 14.20 7.58 33.77
CA ILE A 449 15.26 7.30 32.80
C ILE A 449 15.27 8.33 31.67
N ALA A 450 14.11 8.74 31.16
CA ALA A 450 14.02 9.77 30.13
C ALA A 450 14.57 11.13 30.61
N GLN A 451 14.31 11.49 31.87
CA GLN A 451 14.82 12.73 32.47
C GLN A 451 16.33 12.67 32.70
N GLU A 452 16.86 11.54 33.17
CA GLU A 452 18.29 11.32 33.37
C GLU A 452 19.06 11.42 32.06
N ARG A 453 18.64 10.67 31.02
CA ARG A 453 19.22 10.76 29.68
C ARG A 453 19.16 12.18 29.11
N ALA A 454 18.08 12.92 29.37
CA ALA A 454 17.97 14.31 28.93
C ALA A 454 18.98 15.24 29.62
N ARG A 455 19.31 15.01 30.90
CA ARG A 455 20.35 15.74 31.63
C ARG A 455 21.74 15.39 31.11
N GLU A 456 22.02 14.10 30.91
CA GLU A 456 23.28 13.64 30.29
C GLU A 456 23.48 14.31 28.93
N TYR A 457 22.46 14.28 28.07
CA TYR A 457 22.49 14.95 26.77
C TYR A 457 22.75 16.46 26.87
N GLN A 458 22.20 17.13 27.88
CA GLN A 458 22.43 18.56 28.07
C GLN A 458 23.90 18.85 28.40
N VAL A 459 24.52 18.02 29.26
CA VAL A 459 25.94 18.11 29.60
C VAL A 459 26.81 17.81 28.38
N GLU A 460 26.53 16.73 27.66
CA GLU A 460 27.24 16.37 26.43
C GLU A 460 27.13 17.46 25.36
N LEU A 461 25.92 18.02 25.17
CA LEU A 461 25.68 19.07 24.19
C LEU A 461 26.44 20.35 24.53
N ARG A 462 26.50 20.73 25.82
CA ARG A 462 27.29 21.87 26.29
C ARG A 462 28.79 21.64 26.10
N SER A 463 29.28 20.46 26.50
CA SER A 463 30.69 20.10 26.31
C SER A 463 31.07 20.15 24.84
N TRP A 464 30.26 19.57 23.96
CA TRP A 464 30.49 19.61 22.53
C TRP A 464 30.43 21.04 21.97
N PHE A 465 29.44 21.84 22.37
CA PHE A 465 29.34 23.23 21.92
C PHE A 465 30.58 24.07 22.29
N ASN A 466 31.15 23.81 23.47
CA ASN A 466 32.39 24.46 23.92
C ASN A 466 33.64 24.02 23.14
N THR A 467 33.61 22.87 22.44
CA THR A 467 34.73 22.46 21.56
C THR A 467 34.76 23.17 20.21
N LEU A 468 33.68 23.87 19.84
CA LEU A 468 33.56 24.58 18.56
C LEU A 468 34.24 25.95 18.61
N SER A 469 34.69 26.45 17.46
CA SER A 469 35.22 27.81 17.35
C SER A 469 34.12 28.87 17.52
N THR A 470 34.48 30.10 17.90
CA THR A 470 33.51 31.21 18.11
C THR A 470 32.63 31.49 16.88
N LYS A 471 33.20 31.34 15.66
CA LYS A 471 32.45 31.48 14.40
C LYS A 471 31.44 30.33 14.18
N GLU A 472 31.80 29.12 14.60
CA GLU A 472 30.92 27.95 14.50
C GLU A 472 29.83 27.96 15.57
N GLN A 473 30.14 28.45 16.77
CA GLN A 473 29.17 28.65 17.85
C GLN A 473 28.10 29.67 17.47
N ALA A 474 28.49 30.82 16.87
CA ALA A 474 27.55 31.82 16.36
C ALA A 474 26.65 31.22 15.25
N LYS A 475 27.26 30.52 14.28
CA LYS A 475 26.53 29.84 13.21
C LYS A 475 25.59 28.75 13.73
N TYR A 476 25.98 28.01 14.77
CA TYR A 476 25.15 26.99 15.40
C TYR A 476 23.95 27.62 16.11
N SER A 477 24.18 28.71 16.82
CA SER A 477 23.18 29.50 17.56
C SER A 477 22.11 30.05 16.61
N ASP A 478 22.52 30.68 15.50
CA ASP A 478 21.60 31.20 14.48
C ASP A 478 20.75 30.09 13.83
N GLN A 479 21.34 28.92 13.61
CA GLN A 479 20.66 27.81 12.94
C GLN A 479 19.78 26.96 13.87
N ASN A 480 19.99 27.02 15.19
CA ASN A 480 19.32 26.14 16.15
C ASN A 480 18.80 26.88 17.41
N PRO A 481 17.86 27.84 17.27
CA PRO A 481 17.35 28.63 18.40
C PRO A 481 16.68 27.80 19.50
N ASN A 482 16.16 26.61 19.19
CA ASN A 482 15.58 25.70 20.17
C ASN A 482 16.62 24.93 21.00
N LYS A 483 17.88 24.84 20.52
CA LYS A 483 18.97 24.18 21.23
C LYS A 483 19.73 25.15 22.14
N LEU A 484 19.76 26.44 21.82
CA LEU A 484 20.13 27.52 22.77
C LEU A 484 19.31 27.43 24.05
N LYS A 485 17.99 27.24 23.96
CA LYS A 485 17.13 27.05 25.14
C LYS A 485 17.53 25.85 26.03
N ILE A 486 18.19 24.84 25.47
CA ILE A 486 18.72 23.68 26.20
C ILE A 486 20.10 24.01 26.79
N LEU A 487 20.89 24.84 26.10
CA LEU A 487 22.16 25.35 26.59
C LEU A 487 21.99 26.39 27.70
N ASP A 488 20.92 27.20 27.72
CA ASP A 488 20.76 28.35 28.63
C ASP A 488 19.93 28.07 29.90
N ASN A 489 19.07 27.04 29.93
CA ASN A 489 18.13 26.84 31.04
C ASN A 489 18.28 25.44 31.70
N PRO A 490 18.83 25.36 32.94
CA PRO A 490 19.09 24.09 33.60
C PRO A 490 17.85 23.38 34.21
N GLU A 491 16.71 24.06 34.44
CA GLU A 491 15.65 23.43 35.27
C GLU A 491 14.19 23.52 34.79
N GLN A 492 13.80 24.43 33.89
CA GLN A 492 12.37 24.74 33.81
C GLN A 492 11.49 23.92 32.86
N ARG A 493 12.05 23.07 31.96
CA ARG A 493 11.20 22.36 30.99
C ARG A 493 10.67 21.01 31.47
N TRP A 494 11.23 20.45 32.54
CA TRP A 494 10.98 19.06 32.94
C TRP A 494 10.12 18.88 34.20
N MET A 495 10.03 19.91 35.04
CA MET A 495 9.18 19.92 36.23
C MET A 495 7.72 20.34 35.94
N ALA A 496 7.45 21.06 34.84
CA ALA A 496 6.16 21.76 34.63
C ALA A 496 5.02 20.91 34.02
N LYS A 497 5.03 19.58 34.15
CA LYS A 497 3.90 18.70 33.71
C LYS A 497 3.33 17.79 34.78
N LYS A 498 3.59 18.08 36.06
CA LYS A 498 2.73 17.61 37.16
C LYS A 498 1.71 18.71 37.47
N GLY A 499 0.54 18.63 36.85
CA GLY A 499 -0.50 19.65 37.03
C GLY A 499 -1.60 19.64 35.97
N ARG A 500 -2.10 18.46 35.60
CA ARG A 500 -3.46 18.30 35.06
C ARG A 500 -4.00 16.99 35.62
N THR A 501 -4.25 17.00 36.91
CA THR A 501 -5.23 16.12 37.53
C THR A 501 -6.57 16.44 36.85
N SER A 502 -7.15 15.42 36.23
CA SER A 502 -8.55 15.40 35.83
C SER A 502 -9.40 15.80 37.04
N VAL A 503 -10.15 16.88 36.89
CA VAL A 503 -11.34 17.13 37.69
C VAL A 503 -12.51 17.13 36.71
N SER A 504 -13.41 16.19 36.98
CA SER A 504 -14.72 15.90 36.36
C SER A 504 -14.72 15.27 34.96
#